data_AF-A0A7X7LJW9-F1
#
_entry.id   AF-A0A7X7LJW9-F1
#
_cell.length_a   1.000
_cell.length_b   1.000
_cell.length_c   1.000
_cell.angle_alpha   90.00
_cell.angle_beta   90.00
_cell.angle_gamma   90.00
#
_symmetry.space_group_name_H-M   'P 1'
#
loop_
_entity.id
_entity.type
_entity.pdbx_description
1 polymer ?
#
loop_
_entity_poly.entity_id
_entity_poly.type
_entity_poly.pdbx_seq_one_letter_code
_entity_poly.pdbx_strand_id
1 'polypeptide(L)'
;MNDSYRHKGLRRKLVDEIRSKGINDEGVLKAIDTIPRHLFLDSTFVDVAYQDKPFPIGSGQTISQPYTVAYQSQLLEIKKG
;
A
#
# COMPACT_ATOMS: atom_id res chain seq x y z
N MET A 1 -10.83 11.04 7.99
CA MET A 1 -9.49 10.62 8.47
C MET A 1 -8.43 11.55 7.91
N ASN A 2 -7.36 11.83 8.65
CA ASN A 2 -6.28 12.73 8.21
C ASN A 2 -4.98 11.94 7.97
N ASP A 3 -4.17 12.33 6.98
CA ASP A 3 -2.87 11.71 6.68
C ASP A 3 -1.77 12.28 7.59
N SER A 4 -1.62 11.69 8.77
CA SER A 4 -0.68 12.13 9.80
C SER A 4 0.77 11.74 9.50
N TYR A 5 1.72 12.37 10.21
CA TYR A 5 3.14 11.97 10.18
C TYR A 5 3.36 10.50 10.59
N ARG A 6 2.54 9.98 11.51
CA ARG A 6 2.56 8.55 11.87
C ARG A 6 2.21 7.67 10.67
N HIS A 7 1.18 8.04 9.90
CA HIS A 7 0.80 7.29 8.69
C HIS A 7 1.90 7.29 7.65
N LYS A 8 2.56 8.44 7.44
CA LYS A 8 3.72 8.54 6.53
C LYS A 8 4.87 7.63 6.97
N GLY A 9 5.19 7.60 8.26
CA GLY A 9 6.23 6.71 8.81
C GLY A 9 5.91 5.23 8.65
N LEU A 10 4.66 4.82 8.92
CA LEU A 10 4.21 3.43 8.73
C LEU A 10 4.23 3.02 7.25
N ARG A 11 3.80 3.92 6.37
CA ARG A 11 3.84 3.70 4.93
C ARG A 11 5.26 3.54 4.41
N ARG A 12 6.21 4.34 4.90
CA ARG A 12 7.62 4.19 4.54
C ARG A 12 8.16 2.82 4.94
N LYS A 13 7.84 2.34 6.16
CA LYS A 13 8.21 0.99 6.60
C LYS A 13 7.63 -0.09 5.70
N LEU A 14 6.36 0.05 5.28
CA LEU A 14 5.74 -0.87 4.32
C LEU A 14 6.50 -0.88 2.99
N VAL A 15 6.92 0.27 2.49
CA VAL A 15 7.71 0.39 1.25
C VAL A 15 9.04 -0.35 1.39
N ASP A 16 9.74 -0.17 2.51
CA ASP A 16 11.00 -0.87 2.80
C ASP A 16 10.78 -2.40 2.87
N GLU A 17 9.67 -2.84 3.50
CA GLU A 17 9.29 -4.25 3.60
C GLU A 17 9.07 -4.87 2.21
N ILE A 18 8.20 -4.29 1.38
CA ILE A 18 7.90 -4.87 0.05
C ILE A 18 9.10 -4.78 -0.90
N ARG A 19 9.96 -3.76 -0.76
CA ARG A 19 11.23 -3.66 -1.48
C ARG A 19 12.13 -4.85 -1.14
N SER A 20 12.25 -5.20 0.14
CA SER A 20 13.02 -6.39 0.58
C SER A 20 12.49 -7.71 0.02
N LYS A 21 11.21 -7.76 -0.38
CA LYS A 21 10.55 -8.92 -1.01
C LYS A 21 10.67 -8.94 -2.54
N GLY A 22 11.43 -8.03 -3.15
CA GLY A 22 11.76 -8.03 -4.58
C GLY A 22 10.96 -7.09 -5.46
N ILE A 23 10.18 -6.16 -4.88
CA ILE A 23 9.62 -5.03 -5.65
C ILE A 23 10.73 -4.01 -5.89
N ASN A 24 11.10 -3.81 -7.16
CA ASN A 24 12.25 -2.98 -7.56
C ASN A 24 11.85 -1.82 -8.48
N ASP A 25 10.60 -1.74 -8.94
CA ASP A 25 10.09 -0.62 -9.72
C ASP A 25 9.94 0.63 -8.83
N GLU A 26 10.82 1.61 -9.03
CA GLU A 26 10.82 2.86 -8.26
C GLU A 26 9.57 3.72 -8.47
N GLY A 27 8.93 3.62 -9.64
CA GLY A 27 7.65 4.30 -9.91
C GLY A 27 6.53 3.73 -9.05
N VAL A 28 6.45 2.40 -8.96
CA VAL A 28 5.49 1.69 -8.10
C VAL A 28 5.77 1.96 -6.62
N LEU A 29 7.02 1.84 -6.17
CA LEU A 29 7.39 2.11 -4.78
C LEU A 29 7.07 3.55 -4.37
N LYS A 30 7.34 4.52 -5.25
CA LYS A 30 6.96 5.93 -5.03
C LYS A 30 5.44 6.12 -4.96
N ALA A 31 4.67 5.43 -5.80
CA ALA A 31 3.21 5.50 -5.74
C ALA A 31 2.68 4.96 -4.41
N ILE A 32 3.20 3.83 -3.93
CA ILE A 32 2.83 3.24 -2.64
C ILE A 32 3.21 4.16 -1.47
N ASP A 33 4.36 4.84 -1.55
CA ASP A 33 4.77 5.85 -0.56
C ASP A 33 3.92 7.14 -0.60
N THR A 34 3.28 7.44 -1.73
CA THR A 34 2.51 8.67 -1.90
C THR A 34 1.02 8.49 -1.55
N ILE A 35 0.45 7.31 -1.82
CA ILE A 35 -0.99 7.07 -1.69
C ILE A 35 -1.36 6.67 -0.25
N PRO A 36 -2.27 7.41 0.42
CA PRO A 36 -2.69 7.10 1.79
C PRO A 36 -3.66 5.92 1.86
N ARG A 37 -3.13 4.68 1.84
CA ARG A 37 -3.92 3.43 1.93
C ARG A 37 -4.97 3.41 3.04
N HIS A 38 -4.69 4.01 4.20
CA HIS A 38 -5.63 4.07 5.32
C HIS A 38 -6.93 4.85 5.03
N LEU A 39 -6.99 5.68 3.98
CA LEU A 39 -8.22 6.36 3.56
C LEU A 39 -9.18 5.44 2.79
N PHE A 40 -8.73 4.25 2.40
CA PHE A 40 -9.52 3.23 1.68
C PHE A 40 -10.02 2.13 2.61
N LEU A 41 -9.92 2.34 3.93
CA LEU A 41 -10.26 1.37 4.97
C LEU A 41 -11.23 1.97 5.97
N ASP A 42 -11.95 1.11 6.68
CA ASP A 42 -12.72 1.49 7.86
C ASP A 42 -11.78 2.02 8.97
N SER A 43 -12.30 2.92 9.81
CA SER A 43 -11.59 3.54 10.92
C SER A 43 -10.93 2.54 11.88
N THR A 44 -11.55 1.36 12.04
CA THR A 44 -11.06 0.26 12.87
C THR A 44 -9.74 -0.35 12.37
N PHE A 45 -9.38 -0.15 11.10
CA PHE A 45 -8.16 -0.69 10.51
C PHE A 45 -7.02 0.33 10.34
N VAL A 46 -7.21 1.60 10.74
CA VAL A 46 -6.22 2.66 10.49
C VAL A 46 -4.84 2.34 11.07
N ASP A 47 -4.77 1.78 12.28
CA ASP A 47 -3.51 1.43 12.94
C ASP A 47 -2.78 0.25 12.29
N VAL A 48 -3.50 -0.55 11.50
CA VAL A 48 -2.97 -1.74 10.82
C VAL A 48 -2.95 -1.59 9.30
N ALA A 49 -3.35 -0.43 8.77
CA ALA A 49 -3.53 -0.18 7.34
C ALA A 49 -2.28 -0.41 6.48
N TYR A 50 -1.10 -0.32 7.11
CA TYR A 50 0.21 -0.49 6.47
C TYR A 50 0.90 -1.82 6.82
N GLN A 51 0.16 -2.80 7.34
CA GLN A 51 0.64 -4.18 7.38
C GLN A 51 0.54 -4.78 5.97
N ASP A 52 1.52 -5.59 5.59
CA ASP A 52 1.51 -6.29 4.31
C ASP A 52 0.54 -7.49 4.30
N LYS A 53 -0.76 -7.22 4.42
CA LYS A 53 -1.83 -8.22 4.43
C LYS A 53 -3.15 -7.64 3.86
N PRO A 54 -4.09 -8.49 3.41
CA PRO A 54 -5.39 -8.02 2.98
C PRO A 54 -6.29 -7.66 4.17
N PHE A 55 -7.27 -6.79 3.94
CA PHE A 55 -8.27 -6.40 4.93
C PHE A 55 -9.67 -6.34 4.31
N PRO A 56 -10.73 -6.64 5.06
CA PRO A 56 -12.10 -6.52 4.56
C PRO A 56 -12.48 -5.04 4.35
N ILE A 57 -13.23 -4.77 3.28
CA ILE A 57 -13.75 -3.43 2.93
C ILE A 57 -15.28 -3.40 2.81
N GLY A 58 -15.96 -4.42 3.34
CA GLY A 58 -17.41 -4.58 3.25
C GLY A 58 -17.86 -5.40 2.05
N SER A 59 -19.15 -5.77 2.03
CA SER A 59 -19.79 -6.54 0.95
C SER A 59 -19.06 -7.84 0.55
N GLY A 60 -18.42 -8.50 1.53
CA GLY A 60 -17.62 -9.71 1.29
C GLY A 60 -16.34 -9.48 0.48
N GLN A 61 -15.92 -8.22 0.27
CA GLN A 61 -14.73 -7.86 -0.49
C GLN A 61 -13.54 -7.53 0.42
N THR A 62 -12.33 -7.60 -0.14
CA THR A 62 -11.09 -7.23 0.54
C THR A 62 -10.29 -6.23 -0.28
N ILE A 63 -9.58 -5.33 0.40
CA ILE A 63 -8.48 -4.62 -0.22
C ILE A 63 -7.25 -5.54 -0.22
N SER A 64 -6.66 -5.72 -1.39
CA SER A 64 -5.53 -6.63 -1.60
C SER A 64 -4.32 -6.28 -0.73
N GLN A 65 -3.52 -7.30 -0.42
CA GLN A 65 -2.21 -7.15 0.21
C GLN A 65 -1.33 -6.15 -0.58
N PRO A 66 -0.63 -5.22 0.09
CA PRO A 66 0.26 -4.26 -0.56
C PRO A 66 1.29 -4.89 -1.51
N TYR A 67 1.97 -5.97 -1.12
CA TYR A 67 2.91 -6.68 -1.99
C TYR A 67 2.24 -7.16 -3.29
N THR A 68 1.05 -7.76 -3.21
CA THR A 68 0.31 -8.24 -4.39
C THR A 68 0.01 -7.09 -5.35
N VAL A 69 -0.45 -5.94 -4.85
CA VAL A 69 -0.71 -4.75 -5.67
C VAL A 69 0.57 -4.23 -6.31
N ALA A 70 1.66 -4.18 -5.54
CA ALA A 70 2.96 -3.74 -6.02
C ALA A 70 3.52 -4.65 -7.13
N TYR A 71 3.45 -5.96 -6.91
CA TYR A 71 3.90 -6.98 -7.86
C TYR A 71 3.11 -6.91 -9.17
N GLN A 72 1.78 -6.87 -9.09
CA GLN A 72 0.92 -6.73 -10.26
C GLN A 72 1.20 -5.44 -11.02
N SER A 73 1.43 -4.33 -10.31
CA SER A 73 1.69 -3.02 -10.92
C SER A 73 3.05 -3.00 -11.64
N GLN A 74 4.09 -3.59 -11.05
CA GLN A 74 5.42 -3.71 -11.67
C GLN A 74 5.38 -4.54 -12.97
N LEU A 75 4.58 -5.62 -13.00
CA LEU A 75 4.44 -6.48 -14.19
C LEU A 75 3.78 -5.79 -15.38
N LEU A 76 3.04 -4.69 -15.16
CA LEU A 76 2.40 -3.94 -16.23
C LEU A 76 3.38 -3.06 -17.02
N GLU A 77 4.59 -2.81 -16.50
CA GLU A 77 5.62 -1.98 -17.13
C GLU A 77 5.08 -0.63 -17.62
N ILE A 78 4.24 0.01 -16.80
CA ILE A 78 3.49 1.20 -17.17
C ILE A 78 4.43 2.36 -17.54
N LYS A 79 4.10 3.05 -18.63
CA LYS A 79 4.84 4.22 -19.10
C LYS A 79 4.01 5.48 -18.87
N LYS A 80 4.69 6.58 -18.62
CA LYS A 80 4.05 7.90 -18.59
C LYS A 80 3.45 8.19 -19.97
N GLY A 81 2.17 8.55 -19.99
CA GLY A 81 1.48 9.02 -21.19
C GLY A 81 1.91 10.42 -21.62
#